data_AF-A0A563F279-F1
#
_entry.id   AF-A0A563F279-F1
#
_cell.length_a   1.000
_cell.length_b   1.000
_cell.length_c   1.000
_cell.angle_alpha   90.00
_cell.angle_beta   90.00
_cell.angle_gamma   90.00
#
_symmetry.space_group_name_H-M   'P 1'
#
loop_
_entity.id
_entity.type
_entity.pdbx_description
1 polymer ?
#
loop_
_entity_poly.entity_id
_entity_poly.type
_entity_poly.pdbx_seq_one_letter_code
_entity_poly.pdbx_strand_id
1 'polypeptide(L)'
;MTRKRIFARFALVVASTAALTLAAVLPASAATSHEVVRHAGGAAAGEVWFNSGYHAGHAHHPQHGFNSFTVKDRFCGDGWGMGVQWWTGDRGWLWKATQDCEPVEVTHETGQATDTLFEFRWRPFMWAVDGLHDAEYGAWQYDWMGSNSTGATDWYFGRTSVYNDMLSATRHTFTASMWPTQYARTVGGGAMEEMWRKLIERTPLPPSLDGNQLESLRKQLWCHAQYARTPQLGGPTWDIEASRPNISWDAVRNVAAHKCNW
;
A
#
# COMPACT_ATOMS: atom_id res chain seq x y z
N MET A 1 7.86 79.59 29.82
CA MET A 1 6.50 79.16 30.21
C MET A 1 5.81 78.59 28.97
N THR A 2 5.12 77.45 28.89
CA THR A 2 5.01 76.24 29.71
C THR A 2 4.31 75.20 28.80
N ARG A 3 4.80 73.96 28.83
CA ARG A 3 4.18 72.67 28.41
C ARG A 3 2.75 72.67 27.82
N LYS A 4 2.52 71.82 26.81
CA LYS A 4 1.74 70.56 26.99
C LYS A 4 1.93 69.57 25.83
N ARG A 5 2.32 68.35 26.21
CA ARG A 5 2.32 67.12 25.41
C ARG A 5 0.88 66.62 25.27
N ILE A 6 0.51 66.10 24.10
CA ILE A 6 -0.57 65.12 23.97
C ILE A 6 -0.03 63.92 23.19
N PHE A 7 -0.06 62.77 23.87
CA PHE A 7 0.19 61.44 23.35
C PHE A 7 -0.95 61.02 22.42
N ALA A 8 -0.63 60.47 21.26
CA ALA A 8 -1.53 59.58 20.54
C ALA A 8 -0.74 58.37 20.04
N ARG A 9 -1.05 57.23 20.65
CA ARG A 9 -0.54 55.90 20.34
C ARG A 9 -1.04 55.50 18.95
N PHE A 10 -0.16 55.14 18.03
CA PHE A 10 -0.55 54.35 16.86
C PHE A 10 -0.05 52.93 17.04
N ALA A 11 -1.03 52.03 17.02
CA ALA A 11 -0.87 50.60 17.20
C ALA A 11 -0.07 49.99 16.05
N LEU A 12 0.92 49.18 16.42
CA LEU A 12 1.63 48.30 15.53
C LEU A 12 0.66 47.17 15.13
N VAL A 13 0.16 47.19 13.89
CA VAL A 13 -0.56 46.05 13.31
C VAL A 13 0.49 45.01 12.95
N VAL A 14 0.65 44.00 13.82
CA VAL A 14 1.43 42.81 13.50
C VAL A 14 0.60 41.97 12.53
N ALA A 15 1.00 41.97 11.25
CA ALA A 15 0.49 41.07 10.25
C ALA A 15 0.96 39.64 10.59
N SER A 16 0.07 38.84 11.16
CA SER A 16 0.29 37.41 11.33
C SER A 16 0.23 36.74 9.96
N THR A 17 1.38 36.55 9.31
CA THR A 17 1.51 35.58 8.21
C THR A 17 1.27 34.19 8.78
N ALA A 18 0.05 33.70 8.62
CA ALA A 18 -0.26 32.29 8.78
C ALA A 18 0.57 31.52 7.74
N ALA A 19 1.64 30.88 8.21
CA ALA A 19 2.34 29.88 7.44
C ALA A 19 1.35 28.75 7.16
N LEU A 20 0.87 28.67 5.92
CA LEU A 20 0.19 27.49 5.41
C LEU A 20 1.22 26.36 5.45
N THR A 21 1.22 25.58 6.54
CA THR A 21 1.89 24.29 6.56
C THR A 21 1.19 23.44 5.51
N LEU A 22 1.82 23.32 4.33
CA LEU A 22 1.59 22.20 3.43
C LEU A 22 1.80 20.95 4.27
N ALA A 23 0.70 20.39 4.78
CA ALA A 23 0.71 19.05 5.32
C ALA A 23 1.21 18.19 4.16
N ALA A 24 2.43 17.65 4.30
CA ALA A 24 2.92 16.63 3.41
C ALA A 24 1.83 15.56 3.39
N VAL A 25 1.23 15.33 2.22
CA VAL A 25 0.36 14.18 2.00
C VAL A 25 1.27 12.98 2.25
N LEU A 26 1.17 12.40 3.43
CA LEU A 26 1.77 11.08 3.68
C LEU A 26 1.08 10.18 2.66
N PRO A 27 1.83 9.46 1.80
CA PRO A 27 1.20 8.53 0.87
C PRO A 27 0.32 7.60 1.69
N ALA A 28 -0.87 7.29 1.17
CA ALA A 28 -1.73 6.27 1.75
C ALA A 28 -0.85 5.04 2.05
N SER A 29 -0.67 4.74 3.34
CA SER A 29 0.23 3.68 3.79
C SER A 29 -0.23 2.38 3.15
N ALA A 30 0.58 1.84 2.22
CA ALA A 30 0.40 0.60 1.44
C ALA A 30 -0.21 0.69 0.02
N ALA A 31 -0.37 1.88 -0.55
CA ALA A 31 -0.65 2.00 -1.97
C ALA A 31 0.55 1.53 -2.82
N THR A 32 0.27 0.83 -3.90
CA THR A 32 1.26 0.20 -4.79
C THR A 32 1.39 0.95 -6.12
N SER A 33 0.32 1.67 -6.49
CA SER A 33 0.31 2.66 -7.56
C SER A 33 -0.71 3.76 -7.28
N HIS A 34 -0.57 4.89 -7.97
CA HIS A 34 -1.37 6.09 -7.78
C HIS A 34 -1.52 6.84 -9.10
N GLU A 35 -2.70 7.38 -9.36
CA GLU A 35 -2.97 8.24 -10.52
C GLU A 35 -3.99 9.33 -10.19
N VAL A 36 -3.86 10.45 -10.90
CA VAL A 36 -4.68 11.64 -10.75
C VAL A 36 -5.48 11.86 -12.03
N VAL A 37 -6.80 12.08 -11.91
CA VAL A 37 -7.60 12.64 -13.00
C VAL A 37 -7.69 14.15 -12.82
N ARG A 38 -7.66 14.88 -13.93
CA ARG A 38 -7.61 16.35 -13.94
C ARG A 38 -8.74 16.90 -14.78
N HIS A 39 -9.29 18.04 -14.38
CA HIS A 39 -10.16 18.82 -15.26
C HIS A 39 -9.38 19.41 -16.44
N ALA A 40 -10.09 19.84 -17.47
CA ALA A 40 -9.52 20.52 -18.64
C ALA A 40 -8.59 21.72 -18.30
N GLY A 41 -8.84 22.40 -17.17
CA GLY A 41 -7.98 23.49 -16.66
C GLY A 41 -6.67 23.04 -15.97
N GLY A 42 -6.41 21.74 -15.88
CA GLY A 42 -5.20 21.16 -15.28
C GLY A 42 -5.27 20.91 -13.76
N ALA A 43 -6.32 21.38 -13.08
CA ALA A 43 -6.56 21.11 -11.67
C ALA A 43 -6.89 19.62 -11.44
N ALA A 44 -6.39 19.05 -10.34
CA ALA A 44 -6.58 17.64 -9.99
C ALA A 44 -8.00 17.37 -9.46
N ALA A 45 -8.88 16.85 -10.31
CA ALA A 45 -10.27 16.53 -9.98
C ALA A 45 -10.38 15.46 -8.88
N GLY A 46 -9.56 14.41 -8.98
CA GLY A 46 -9.51 13.35 -7.98
C GLY A 46 -8.28 12.47 -8.10
N GLU A 47 -8.10 11.64 -7.09
CA GLU A 47 -6.94 10.75 -6.94
C GLU A 47 -7.42 9.33 -6.65
N VAL A 48 -6.73 8.36 -7.24
CA VAL A 48 -7.00 6.95 -7.00
C VAL A 48 -5.69 6.25 -6.70
N TRP A 49 -5.70 5.47 -5.64
CA TRP A 49 -4.61 4.58 -5.25
C TRP A 49 -5.08 3.15 -5.36
N PHE A 50 -4.22 2.28 -5.89
CA PHE A 50 -4.43 0.84 -5.80
C PHE A 50 -3.61 0.28 -4.64
N ASN A 51 -4.22 -0.57 -3.83
CA ASN A 51 -3.58 -1.29 -2.73
C ASN A 51 -3.59 -2.78 -3.05
N SER A 52 -2.42 -3.35 -3.32
CA SER A 52 -2.26 -4.77 -3.66
C SER A 52 -2.19 -5.65 -2.42
N GLY A 53 -2.88 -6.78 -2.47
CA GLY A 53 -2.77 -7.84 -1.47
C GLY A 53 -3.38 -7.51 -0.12
N TYR A 54 -2.89 -8.17 0.93
CA TYR A 54 -3.23 -7.88 2.31
C TYR A 54 -1.98 -7.38 3.03
N HIS A 55 -1.75 -6.07 3.00
CA HIS A 55 -0.59 -5.43 3.60
C HIS A 55 -0.74 -5.29 5.14
N ALA A 56 0.33 -5.53 5.91
CA ALA A 56 0.30 -5.44 7.39
C ALA A 56 -0.08 -4.03 7.91
N GLY A 57 0.30 -2.98 7.19
CA GLY A 57 -0.15 -1.60 7.41
C GLY A 57 -1.67 -1.39 7.28
N HIS A 58 -2.42 -2.33 6.69
CA HIS A 58 -3.89 -2.32 6.69
C HIS A 58 -4.50 -3.09 7.86
N ALA A 59 -3.70 -3.67 8.79
CA ALA A 59 -4.23 -4.42 9.94
C ALA A 59 -5.16 -3.57 10.84
N HIS A 60 -5.07 -2.24 10.76
CA HIS A 60 -5.96 -1.30 11.45
C HIS A 60 -6.90 -0.52 10.53
N HIS A 61 -6.86 -0.82 9.23
CA HIS A 61 -7.69 -0.18 8.22
C HIS A 61 -8.41 -1.25 7.37
N PRO A 62 -9.34 -2.03 7.97
CA PRO A 62 -10.05 -3.10 7.29
C PRO A 62 -10.85 -2.61 6.08
N GLN A 63 -11.14 -1.30 6.00
CA GLN A 63 -11.79 -0.68 4.84
C GLN A 63 -10.98 -0.79 3.55
N HIS A 64 -9.66 -0.97 3.62
CA HIS A 64 -8.85 -1.14 2.40
C HIS A 64 -8.88 -2.56 1.85
N GLY A 65 -9.48 -3.52 2.55
CA GLY A 65 -9.77 -4.83 1.99
C GLY A 65 -8.61 -5.55 1.31
N PHE A 66 -8.94 -6.53 0.46
CA PHE A 66 -7.97 -7.24 -0.38
C PHE A 66 -8.07 -6.74 -1.81
N ASN A 67 -6.93 -6.33 -2.40
CA ASN A 67 -6.88 -5.76 -3.76
C ASN A 67 -7.95 -4.68 -3.94
N SER A 68 -7.65 -3.46 -3.51
CA SER A 68 -8.66 -2.39 -3.46
C SER A 68 -8.20 -1.10 -4.10
N PHE A 69 -9.18 -0.28 -4.42
CA PHE A 69 -8.96 1.10 -4.82
C PHE A 69 -9.41 2.04 -3.72
N THR A 70 -8.52 2.90 -3.26
CA THR A 70 -8.91 4.09 -2.50
C THR A 70 -9.11 5.22 -3.50
N VAL A 71 -10.32 5.76 -3.55
CA VAL A 71 -10.72 6.84 -4.46
C VAL A 71 -11.02 8.06 -3.61
N LYS A 72 -10.37 9.17 -3.94
CA LYS A 72 -10.57 10.46 -3.31
C LYS A 72 -11.04 11.49 -4.32
N ASP A 73 -12.21 12.03 -4.04
CA ASP A 73 -12.71 13.22 -4.72
C ASP A 73 -12.07 14.46 -4.10
N ARG A 74 -11.50 15.34 -4.92
CA ARG A 74 -10.84 16.57 -4.42
C ARG A 74 -11.72 17.82 -4.55
N PHE A 75 -12.82 17.75 -5.29
CA PHE A 75 -13.63 18.93 -5.62
C PHE A 75 -15.13 18.67 -5.41
N CYS A 76 -15.59 18.92 -4.20
CA CYS A 76 -17.02 18.82 -3.88
C CYS A 76 -17.82 19.97 -4.54
N GLY A 77 -18.99 19.65 -5.06
CA GLY A 77 -19.96 20.57 -5.65
C GLY A 77 -19.63 21.01 -7.06
N ASP A 78 -18.64 20.38 -7.71
CA ASP A 78 -18.22 20.74 -9.08
C ASP A 78 -19.06 20.05 -10.17
N GLY A 79 -20.01 19.19 -9.78
CA GLY A 79 -20.87 18.44 -10.67
C GLY A 79 -20.23 17.18 -11.26
N TRP A 80 -19.07 16.75 -10.77
CA TRP A 80 -18.38 15.54 -11.17
C TRP A 80 -18.36 14.51 -10.04
N GLY A 81 -18.25 13.24 -10.42
CA GLY A 81 -18.00 12.13 -9.50
C GLY A 81 -16.80 11.32 -9.94
N MET A 82 -16.20 10.59 -9.00
CA MET A 82 -14.91 9.92 -9.14
C MET A 82 -15.01 8.39 -9.19
N GLY A 83 -14.25 7.75 -10.07
CA GLY A 83 -14.35 6.30 -10.26
C GLY A 83 -13.07 5.67 -10.78
N VAL A 84 -13.11 4.35 -10.91
CA VAL A 84 -11.99 3.56 -11.40
C VAL A 84 -12.46 2.50 -12.39
N GLN A 85 -11.69 2.35 -13.45
CA GLN A 85 -11.84 1.28 -14.43
C GLN A 85 -10.62 0.39 -14.37
N TRP A 86 -10.80 -0.93 -14.41
CA TRP A 86 -9.69 -1.88 -14.48
C TRP A 86 -9.98 -3.09 -15.34
N TRP A 87 -8.92 -3.74 -15.80
CA TRP A 87 -8.98 -4.88 -16.70
C TRP A 87 -8.09 -6.01 -16.19
N THR A 88 -8.67 -7.20 -16.09
CA THR A 88 -7.98 -8.44 -15.74
C THR A 88 -8.06 -9.37 -16.94
N GLY A 89 -6.98 -9.51 -17.71
CA GLY A 89 -7.04 -10.12 -19.04
C GLY A 89 -8.04 -9.39 -19.94
N ASP A 90 -9.00 -10.12 -20.51
CA ASP A 90 -10.04 -9.56 -21.40
C ASP A 90 -11.29 -9.04 -20.69
N ARG A 91 -11.35 -9.16 -19.35
CA ARG A 91 -12.51 -8.75 -18.57
C ARG A 91 -12.32 -7.35 -18.01
N GLY A 92 -13.18 -6.42 -18.42
CA GLY A 92 -13.25 -5.06 -17.91
C GLY A 92 -14.24 -4.92 -16.75
N TRP A 93 -13.86 -4.08 -15.79
CA TRP A 93 -14.66 -3.69 -14.63
C TRP A 93 -14.67 -2.17 -14.52
N LEU A 94 -15.76 -1.64 -14.00
CA LEU A 94 -15.93 -0.21 -13.78
C LEU A 94 -16.68 -0.02 -12.46
N TRP A 95 -16.12 0.83 -11.61
CA TRP A 95 -16.75 1.23 -10.37
C TRP A 95 -16.81 2.75 -10.27
N LYS A 96 -17.96 3.23 -9.79
CA LYS A 96 -18.23 4.65 -9.52
C LYS A 96 -18.33 4.82 -8.02
N ALA A 97 -17.56 5.74 -7.44
CA ALA A 97 -17.80 6.18 -6.08
C ALA A 97 -19.19 6.82 -5.97
N THR A 98 -19.60 7.06 -4.73
CA THR A 98 -20.77 7.91 -4.46
C THR A 98 -20.59 9.29 -5.09
N GLN A 99 -21.70 9.91 -5.44
CA GLN A 99 -21.71 11.22 -6.09
C GLN A 99 -21.24 12.28 -5.09
N ASP A 100 -20.41 13.21 -5.58
CA ASP A 100 -20.13 14.50 -4.94
C ASP A 100 -19.79 14.41 -3.44
N CYS A 101 -18.59 13.89 -3.14
CA CYS A 101 -17.94 13.98 -1.83
C CYS A 101 -18.57 13.28 -0.62
N GLU A 102 -19.52 12.36 -0.78
CA GLU A 102 -20.08 11.63 0.36
C GLU A 102 -19.86 10.11 0.25
N PRO A 103 -18.74 9.55 0.73
CA PRO A 103 -17.61 10.22 1.40
C PRO A 103 -16.52 10.71 0.42
N VAL A 104 -15.82 11.78 0.82
CA VAL A 104 -14.68 12.39 0.09
C VAL A 104 -13.61 11.36 -0.28
N GLU A 105 -13.40 10.38 0.59
CA GLU A 105 -12.49 9.26 0.36
C GLU A 105 -13.24 7.96 0.65
N VAL A 106 -13.25 7.06 -0.32
CA VAL A 106 -13.92 5.77 -0.24
C VAL A 106 -12.96 4.69 -0.71
N THR A 107 -13.02 3.53 -0.06
CA THR A 107 -12.29 2.36 -0.57
C THR A 107 -13.25 1.32 -1.12
N HIS A 108 -12.88 0.77 -2.27
CA HIS A 108 -13.61 -0.27 -2.98
C HIS A 108 -12.74 -1.50 -3.13
N GLU A 109 -13.15 -2.59 -2.49
CA GLU A 109 -12.59 -3.91 -2.78
C GLU A 109 -12.98 -4.35 -4.17
N THR A 110 -12.01 -4.83 -4.94
CA THR A 110 -12.28 -5.31 -6.29
C THR A 110 -13.06 -6.63 -6.31
N GLY A 111 -13.13 -7.33 -5.17
CA GLY A 111 -13.75 -8.66 -5.04
C GLY A 111 -12.97 -9.77 -5.73
N GLN A 112 -11.78 -9.49 -6.28
CA GLN A 112 -10.92 -10.47 -6.96
C GLN A 112 -9.92 -11.13 -6.00
N ALA A 113 -10.45 -11.87 -5.02
CA ALA A 113 -9.66 -12.72 -4.14
C ALA A 113 -9.02 -13.88 -4.92
N THR A 114 -7.69 -13.95 -4.94
CA THR A 114 -6.91 -14.96 -5.67
C THR A 114 -5.75 -15.44 -4.82
N ASP A 115 -5.34 -16.69 -4.99
CA ASP A 115 -4.11 -17.26 -4.43
C ASP A 115 -2.89 -17.01 -5.34
N THR A 116 -3.13 -16.50 -6.54
CA THR A 116 -2.12 -16.24 -7.57
C THR A 116 -2.04 -14.78 -7.91
N LEU A 117 -0.82 -14.27 -8.00
CA LEU A 117 -0.52 -12.89 -8.36
C LEU A 117 -0.58 -12.73 -9.89
N PHE A 118 -1.24 -11.68 -10.38
CA PHE A 118 -1.38 -11.44 -11.81
C PHE A 118 -1.35 -9.96 -12.17
N GLU A 119 -0.82 -9.65 -13.35
CA GLU A 119 -0.78 -8.29 -13.88
C GLU A 119 -2.18 -7.82 -14.29
N PHE A 120 -2.43 -6.55 -14.06
CA PHE A 120 -3.64 -5.90 -14.51
C PHE A 120 -3.36 -4.43 -14.83
N ARG A 121 -4.31 -3.79 -15.50
CA ARG A 121 -4.25 -2.34 -15.75
C ARG A 121 -5.48 -1.66 -15.22
N TRP A 122 -5.31 -0.44 -14.75
CA TRP A 122 -6.40 0.37 -14.22
C TRP A 122 -6.21 1.84 -14.57
N ARG A 123 -7.26 2.64 -14.50
CA ARG A 123 -7.20 4.10 -14.62
C ARG A 123 -8.32 4.75 -13.84
N PRO A 124 -8.09 5.93 -13.25
CA PRO A 124 -9.17 6.72 -12.70
C PRO A 124 -9.99 7.34 -13.82
N PHE A 125 -11.24 7.66 -13.52
CA PHE A 125 -12.07 8.50 -14.37
C PHE A 125 -12.97 9.38 -13.53
N MET A 126 -13.42 10.47 -14.12
CA MET A 126 -14.51 11.28 -13.59
C MET A 126 -15.69 11.28 -14.54
N TRP A 127 -16.91 11.36 -14.02
CA TRP A 127 -18.13 11.48 -14.83
C TRP A 127 -18.96 12.65 -14.32
N ALA A 128 -19.62 13.36 -15.24
CA ALA A 128 -20.53 14.40 -14.84
C ALA A 128 -21.78 13.79 -14.19
N VAL A 129 -22.12 14.25 -12.99
CA VAL A 129 -23.25 13.77 -12.20
C VAL A 129 -24.58 14.04 -12.91
N ASP A 130 -24.64 15.10 -13.72
CA ASP A 130 -25.79 15.44 -14.56
C ASP A 130 -25.98 14.48 -15.77
N GLY A 131 -24.97 13.67 -16.10
CA GLY A 131 -24.97 12.75 -17.23
C GLY A 131 -24.91 13.43 -18.61
N LEU A 132 -24.64 14.73 -18.66
CA LEU A 132 -24.63 15.52 -19.90
C LEU A 132 -23.25 15.58 -20.57
N HIS A 133 -22.20 15.18 -19.87
CA HIS A 133 -20.84 15.17 -20.37
C HIS A 133 -20.27 13.75 -20.39
N ASP A 134 -19.41 13.49 -21.38
CA ASP A 134 -18.66 12.25 -21.46
C ASP A 134 -17.70 12.13 -20.25
N ALA A 135 -17.40 10.88 -19.86
CA ALA A 135 -16.44 10.63 -18.82
C ALA A 135 -15.02 11.03 -19.26
N GLU A 136 -14.28 11.69 -18.37
CA GLU A 136 -12.89 12.05 -18.56
C GLU A 136 -11.99 11.04 -17.83
N TYR A 137 -10.90 10.63 -18.45
CA TYR A 137 -10.06 9.53 -17.96
C TYR A 137 -8.64 10.01 -17.64
N GLY A 138 -8.08 9.50 -16.53
CA GLY A 138 -6.65 9.55 -16.28
C GLY A 138 -5.88 8.55 -17.16
N ALA A 139 -4.55 8.54 -16.98
CA ALA A 139 -3.68 7.61 -17.68
C ALA A 139 -3.89 6.16 -17.20
N TRP A 140 -3.58 5.20 -18.07
CA TRP A 140 -3.52 3.80 -17.69
C TRP A 140 -2.29 3.55 -16.83
N GLN A 141 -2.54 2.91 -15.68
CA GLN A 141 -1.57 2.35 -14.78
C GLN A 141 -1.50 0.83 -14.98
N TYR A 142 -0.29 0.28 -14.80
CA TYR A 142 -0.03 -1.16 -14.80
C TYR A 142 0.45 -1.54 -13.41
N ASP A 143 -0.18 -2.54 -12.81
CA ASP A 143 0.16 -3.01 -11.48
C ASP A 143 -0.16 -4.50 -11.34
N TRP A 144 0.02 -5.04 -10.13
CA TRP A 144 -0.18 -6.45 -9.83
C TRP A 144 -1.28 -6.62 -8.80
N MET A 145 -2.29 -7.42 -9.14
CA MET A 145 -3.22 -7.93 -8.15
C MET A 145 -2.45 -8.86 -7.22
N GLY A 146 -2.50 -8.56 -5.92
CA GLY A 146 -1.88 -9.37 -4.89
C GLY A 146 -2.56 -10.71 -4.77
N SER A 147 -1.89 -11.67 -4.12
CA SER A 147 -2.43 -12.96 -3.72
C SER A 147 -2.66 -13.02 -2.21
N ASN A 148 -3.56 -13.89 -1.77
CA ASN A 148 -3.82 -14.15 -0.36
C ASN A 148 -4.26 -15.60 -0.15
N SER A 149 -3.59 -16.31 0.75
CA SER A 149 -4.01 -17.65 1.16
C SER A 149 -5.25 -17.54 2.04
N THR A 150 -6.45 -17.70 1.46
CA THR A 150 -7.72 -17.74 2.19
C THR A 150 -8.03 -19.12 2.79
N GLY A 151 -7.16 -20.11 2.55
CA GLY A 151 -7.28 -21.47 3.09
C GLY A 151 -7.07 -21.57 4.60
N ALA A 152 -7.39 -22.74 5.16
CA ALA A 152 -7.24 -23.01 6.60
C ALA A 152 -5.81 -22.74 7.10
N THR A 153 -5.71 -22.23 8.32
CA THR A 153 -4.44 -22.11 9.06
C THR A 153 -3.73 -23.46 9.06
N ASP A 154 -2.46 -23.49 8.66
CA ASP A 154 -1.62 -24.66 8.86
C ASP A 154 -0.76 -24.50 10.12
N TRP A 155 0.15 -25.45 10.33
CA TRP A 155 1.05 -25.43 11.48
C TRP A 155 1.94 -24.19 11.53
N TYR A 156 2.28 -23.58 10.39
CA TYR A 156 3.25 -22.50 10.30
C TYR A 156 2.61 -21.13 10.13
N PHE A 157 1.61 -21.02 9.27
CA PHE A 157 0.99 -19.75 8.89
C PHE A 157 -0.52 -19.79 9.02
N GLY A 158 -1.07 -18.75 9.68
CA GLY A 158 -2.50 -18.46 9.62
C GLY A 158 -2.91 -17.89 8.27
N ARG A 159 -2.00 -17.15 7.64
CA ARG A 159 -2.20 -16.47 6.36
C ARG A 159 -0.86 -16.17 5.70
N THR A 160 -0.82 -16.20 4.37
CA THR A 160 0.25 -15.64 3.55
C THR A 160 -0.34 -14.74 2.46
N SER A 161 0.40 -13.73 2.03
CA SER A 161 0.03 -12.83 0.93
C SER A 161 1.28 -12.48 0.14
N VAL A 162 1.17 -12.33 -1.18
CA VAL A 162 2.25 -11.81 -2.02
C VAL A 162 1.70 -10.62 -2.80
N TYR A 163 2.42 -9.51 -2.79
CA TYR A 163 1.98 -8.28 -3.46
C TYR A 163 3.17 -7.48 -3.98
N ASN A 164 2.90 -6.59 -4.92
CA ASN A 164 3.88 -5.63 -5.42
C ASN A 164 3.83 -4.37 -4.55
N ASP A 165 4.93 -3.98 -3.93
CA ASP A 165 5.03 -2.86 -2.99
C ASP A 165 5.91 -1.74 -3.54
N MET A 166 5.68 -0.50 -3.12
CA MET A 166 6.50 0.66 -3.51
C MET A 166 7.66 0.88 -2.54
N LEU A 167 8.89 0.71 -3.02
CA LEU A 167 10.10 1.13 -2.28
C LEU A 167 10.38 2.63 -2.42
N SER A 168 10.04 3.18 -3.58
CA SER A 168 10.19 4.60 -3.92
C SER A 168 9.26 4.92 -5.10
N ALA A 169 9.15 6.20 -5.47
CA ALA A 169 8.29 6.66 -6.56
C ALA A 169 8.52 5.96 -7.93
N THR A 170 9.65 5.29 -8.13
CA THR A 170 9.99 4.60 -9.38
C THR A 170 10.46 3.15 -9.18
N ARG A 171 10.49 2.66 -7.94
CA ARG A 171 11.00 1.31 -7.64
C ARG A 171 9.97 0.54 -6.85
N HIS A 172 9.69 -0.66 -7.35
CA HIS A 172 8.82 -1.61 -6.69
C HIS A 172 9.60 -2.84 -6.22
N THR A 173 9.01 -3.59 -5.30
CA THR A 173 9.48 -4.90 -4.87
C THR A 173 8.29 -5.84 -4.75
N PHE A 174 8.48 -7.11 -5.03
CA PHE A 174 7.53 -8.10 -4.53
C PHE A 174 7.81 -8.35 -3.05
N THR A 175 6.75 -8.32 -2.25
CA THR A 175 6.77 -8.61 -0.82
C THR A 175 5.89 -9.82 -0.57
N ALA A 176 6.40 -10.78 0.20
CA ALA A 176 5.59 -11.84 0.77
C ALA A 176 5.42 -11.57 2.27
N SER A 177 4.17 -11.51 2.70
CA SER A 177 3.78 -11.30 4.10
C SER A 177 3.18 -12.56 4.67
N MET A 178 3.64 -12.95 5.85
CA MET A 178 3.18 -14.14 6.56
C MET A 178 2.70 -13.78 7.96
N TRP A 179 1.60 -14.39 8.38
CA TRP A 179 1.11 -14.35 9.76
C TRP A 179 1.52 -15.64 10.47
N PRO A 180 2.68 -15.68 11.14
CA PRO A 180 3.19 -16.90 11.75
C PRO A 180 2.34 -17.33 12.95
N THR A 181 2.07 -18.62 13.06
CA THR A 181 1.45 -19.23 14.23
C THR A 181 2.41 -19.23 15.42
N GLN A 182 1.89 -19.55 16.61
CA GLN A 182 2.74 -19.81 17.78
C GLN A 182 3.72 -20.98 17.55
N TYR A 183 3.32 -21.99 16.76
CA TYR A 183 4.18 -23.12 16.44
C TYR A 183 5.37 -22.69 15.58
N ALA A 184 5.15 -21.93 14.49
CA ALA A 184 6.23 -21.37 13.67
C ALA A 184 7.23 -20.56 14.50
N ARG A 185 6.73 -19.72 15.42
CA ARG A 185 7.58 -18.92 16.33
C ARG A 185 8.40 -19.80 17.29
N THR A 186 7.87 -20.95 17.70
CA THR A 186 8.54 -21.85 18.65
C THR A 186 9.65 -22.64 17.97
N VAL A 187 9.39 -23.22 16.80
CA VAL A 187 10.38 -24.01 16.05
C VAL A 187 11.46 -23.12 15.42
N GLY A 188 11.11 -21.88 15.07
CA GLY A 188 12.00 -20.88 14.50
C GLY A 188 12.70 -21.34 13.22
N GLY A 189 13.94 -20.89 13.00
CA GLY A 189 14.70 -21.17 11.78
C GLY A 189 15.00 -22.65 11.51
N GLY A 190 14.75 -23.56 12.46
CA GLY A 190 14.97 -25.00 12.30
C GLY A 190 13.97 -25.68 11.34
N ALA A 191 12.80 -25.09 11.11
CA ALA A 191 11.79 -25.60 10.18
C ALA A 191 11.72 -24.79 8.86
N MET A 192 12.78 -24.04 8.53
CA MET A 192 12.74 -23.08 7.43
C MET A 192 12.42 -23.70 6.07
N GLU A 193 12.99 -24.85 5.72
CA GLU A 193 12.71 -25.51 4.44
C GLU A 193 11.23 -25.85 4.27
N GLU A 194 10.60 -26.29 5.36
CA GLU A 194 9.18 -26.62 5.35
C GLU A 194 8.31 -25.36 5.32
N MET A 195 8.65 -24.33 6.10
CA MET A 195 7.99 -23.03 6.04
C MET A 195 8.07 -22.42 4.64
N TRP A 196 9.25 -22.47 4.00
CA TRP A 196 9.46 -21.97 2.65
C TRP A 196 8.58 -22.72 1.65
N ARG A 197 8.61 -24.06 1.68
CA ARG A 197 7.73 -24.88 0.84
C ARG A 197 6.25 -24.50 1.04
N LYS A 198 5.79 -24.35 2.28
CA LYS A 198 4.41 -24.00 2.61
C LYS A 198 4.02 -22.61 2.12
N LEU A 199 4.93 -21.64 2.21
CA LEU A 199 4.71 -20.30 1.65
C LEU A 199 4.47 -20.39 0.14
N ILE A 200 5.34 -21.06 -0.61
CA ILE A 200 5.24 -21.17 -2.06
C ILE A 200 4.00 -21.97 -2.50
N GLU A 201 3.64 -23.04 -1.77
CA GLU A 201 2.42 -23.83 -2.03
C GLU A 201 1.14 -23.00 -1.85
N ARG A 202 1.10 -22.10 -0.86
CA ARG A 202 -0.11 -21.35 -0.50
C ARG A 202 -0.29 -20.06 -1.28
N THR A 203 0.81 -19.39 -1.58
CA THR A 203 0.86 -18.12 -2.31
C THR A 203 2.12 -18.12 -3.16
N PRO A 204 2.04 -18.64 -4.40
CA PRO A 204 3.18 -18.67 -5.31
C PRO A 204 3.78 -17.28 -5.51
N LEU A 205 5.11 -17.21 -5.52
CA LEU A 205 5.83 -16.00 -5.86
C LEU A 205 5.78 -15.75 -7.38
N PRO A 206 5.90 -14.50 -7.84
CA PRO A 206 5.93 -14.19 -9.25
C PRO A 206 7.05 -14.95 -9.99
N PRO A 207 6.77 -15.51 -11.18
CA PRO A 207 7.74 -16.30 -11.94
C PRO A 207 8.90 -15.46 -12.49
N SER A 208 8.80 -14.13 -12.44
CA SER A 208 9.84 -13.20 -12.88
C SER A 208 10.98 -13.03 -11.87
N LEU A 209 10.85 -13.57 -10.64
CA LEU A 209 11.92 -13.50 -9.64
C LEU A 209 13.08 -14.41 -10.02
N ASP A 210 14.29 -13.85 -10.00
CA ASP A 210 15.50 -14.62 -10.27
C ASP A 210 15.95 -15.46 -9.06
N GLY A 211 16.92 -16.35 -9.28
CA GLY A 211 17.44 -17.23 -8.24
C GLY A 211 18.10 -16.49 -7.06
N ASN A 212 18.67 -15.31 -7.26
CA ASN A 212 19.24 -14.51 -6.18
C ASN A 212 18.13 -13.88 -5.33
N GLN A 213 17.08 -13.36 -5.95
CA GLN A 213 15.92 -12.82 -5.26
C GLN A 213 15.21 -13.90 -4.44
N LEU A 214 15.00 -15.08 -5.03
CA LEU A 214 14.40 -16.23 -4.33
C LEU A 214 15.25 -16.69 -3.14
N GLU A 215 16.57 -16.79 -3.28
CA GLU A 215 17.46 -17.15 -2.17
C GLU A 215 17.50 -16.07 -1.08
N SER A 216 17.42 -14.78 -1.47
CA SER A 216 17.31 -13.67 -0.51
C SER A 216 16.03 -13.77 0.31
N LEU A 217 14.87 -13.97 -0.34
CA LEU A 217 13.57 -14.16 0.33
C LEU A 217 13.61 -15.34 1.31
N ARG A 218 14.18 -16.47 0.88
CA ARG A 218 14.36 -17.66 1.72
C ARG A 218 15.21 -17.40 2.95
N LYS A 219 16.31 -16.64 2.80
CA LYS A 219 17.17 -16.20 3.92
C LYS A 219 16.46 -15.23 4.86
N GLN A 220 15.66 -14.32 4.32
CA GLN A 220 14.84 -13.42 5.14
C GLN A 220 13.84 -14.21 5.99
N LEU A 221 13.14 -15.19 5.41
CA LEU A 221 12.23 -16.05 6.15
C LEU A 221 12.95 -16.79 7.29
N TRP A 222 14.14 -17.34 7.03
CA TRP A 222 14.96 -17.94 8.08
C TRP A 222 15.24 -16.95 9.22
N CYS A 223 15.66 -15.73 8.87
CA CYS A 223 15.97 -14.70 9.85
C CYS A 223 14.75 -14.36 10.70
N HIS A 224 13.60 -14.09 10.07
CA HIS A 224 12.36 -13.75 10.77
C HIS A 224 11.94 -14.86 11.72
N ALA A 225 11.98 -16.12 11.26
CA ALA A 225 11.67 -17.28 12.10
C ALA A 225 12.63 -17.40 13.29
N GLN A 226 13.93 -17.11 13.08
CA GLN A 226 14.92 -17.15 14.15
C GLN A 226 14.77 -15.99 15.15
N TYR A 227 14.52 -14.78 14.65
CA TYR A 227 14.36 -13.56 15.47
C TYR A 227 13.07 -13.59 16.30
N ALA A 228 12.00 -14.14 15.75
CA ALA A 228 10.70 -14.24 16.39
C ALA A 228 10.61 -15.27 17.52
N ARG A 229 11.67 -16.07 17.75
CA ARG A 229 11.76 -16.95 18.93
C ARG A 229 11.75 -16.17 20.24
N THR A 230 12.08 -14.89 20.20
CA THR A 230 11.83 -13.94 21.29
C THR A 230 10.48 -13.27 21.05
N PRO A 231 9.42 -13.59 21.83
CA PRO A 231 8.04 -13.17 21.53
C PRO A 231 7.82 -11.67 21.37
N GLN A 232 8.71 -10.85 21.95
CA GLN A 232 8.63 -9.39 21.93
C GLN A 232 9.28 -8.73 20.70
N LEU A 233 10.06 -9.47 19.90
CA LEU A 233 10.94 -8.88 18.88
C LEU A 233 10.46 -9.08 17.44
N GLY A 234 9.57 -10.05 17.17
CA GLY A 234 9.26 -10.51 15.81
C GLY A 234 7.99 -9.97 15.14
N GLY A 235 7.26 -9.03 15.76
CA GLY A 235 6.03 -8.44 15.20
C GLY A 235 4.88 -9.45 14.96
N PRO A 236 3.68 -8.98 14.54
CA PRO A 236 2.56 -9.84 14.19
C PRO A 236 2.71 -10.51 12.81
N THR A 237 3.48 -9.90 11.91
CA THR A 237 3.76 -10.38 10.54
C THR A 237 5.26 -10.56 10.31
N TRP A 238 5.60 -11.44 9.37
CA TRP A 238 6.94 -11.56 8.79
C TRP A 238 6.85 -11.15 7.33
N ASP A 239 7.52 -10.07 6.98
CA ASP A 239 7.50 -9.48 5.64
C ASP A 239 8.88 -9.68 5.01
N ILE A 240 8.92 -10.30 3.83
CA ILE A 240 10.15 -10.59 3.09
C ILE A 240 10.08 -9.97 1.70
N GLU A 241 11.13 -9.28 1.29
CA GLU A 241 11.13 -8.39 0.14
C GLU A 241 12.16 -8.82 -0.91
N ALA A 242 11.74 -8.94 -2.18
CA ALA A 242 12.58 -9.39 -3.29
C ALA A 242 13.68 -8.40 -3.68
N SER A 243 13.57 -7.14 -3.26
CA SER A 243 14.57 -6.10 -3.52
C SER A 243 15.81 -6.17 -2.62
N ARG A 244 15.72 -6.94 -1.54
CA ARG A 244 16.80 -7.09 -0.56
C ARG A 244 17.93 -7.92 -1.15
N PRO A 245 19.20 -7.52 -0.98
CA PRO A 245 20.31 -8.23 -1.57
C PRO A 245 20.46 -9.63 -0.98
N ASN A 246 20.88 -10.57 -1.84
CA ASN A 246 21.24 -11.93 -1.42
C ASN A 246 22.60 -11.92 -0.70
N ILE A 247 22.57 -11.85 0.63
CA ILE A 247 23.79 -11.82 1.47
C ILE A 247 24.27 -13.23 1.86
N SER A 248 25.50 -13.35 2.36
CA SER A 248 26.05 -14.64 2.80
C SER A 248 25.32 -15.18 4.04
N TRP A 249 25.30 -16.50 4.23
CA TRP A 249 24.69 -17.10 5.42
C TRP A 249 25.35 -16.67 6.73
N ASP A 250 26.65 -16.35 6.71
CA ASP A 250 27.34 -15.81 7.88
C ASP A 250 26.82 -14.42 8.27
N ALA A 251 26.50 -13.58 7.27
CA ALA A 251 25.84 -12.30 7.51
C ALA A 251 24.40 -12.50 8.02
N VAL A 252 23.61 -13.40 7.41
CA VAL A 252 22.23 -13.71 7.82
C VAL A 252 22.14 -14.18 9.28
N ARG A 253 23.12 -14.97 9.74
CA ARG A 253 23.14 -15.50 11.12
C ARG A 253 23.42 -14.42 12.16
N ASN A 254 23.92 -13.25 11.77
CA ASN A 254 24.13 -12.12 12.67
C ASN A 254 22.82 -11.33 12.91
N VAL A 255 21.76 -12.06 13.28
CA VAL A 255 20.39 -11.54 13.41
C VAL A 255 20.32 -10.31 14.32
N ALA A 256 21.11 -10.27 15.40
CA ALA A 256 21.12 -9.14 16.34
C ALA A 256 21.59 -7.83 15.69
N ALA A 257 22.48 -7.89 14.70
CA ALA A 257 23.03 -6.70 14.05
C ALA A 257 22.03 -6.05 13.09
N HIS A 258 21.28 -6.84 12.32
CA HIS A 258 20.39 -6.31 11.28
C HIS A 258 18.90 -6.45 11.61
N LYS A 259 18.52 -7.24 12.62
CA LYS A 259 17.11 -7.46 13.03
C LYS A 259 16.21 -7.85 11.84
N CYS A 260 16.76 -8.68 10.95
CA CYS A 260 16.16 -9.10 9.67
C CYS A 260 15.89 -7.99 8.66
N ASN A 261 16.42 -6.79 8.88
CA ASN A 261 16.32 -5.65 7.97
C ASN A 261 17.74 -5.30 7.47
N TRP A 262 18.12 -5.85 6.31
CA TRP A 262 19.40 -5.58 5.66
C TRP A 262 19.25 -4.99 4.26
#